data_AF-A0A024UUU8-F1
#
_entry.id   AF-A0A024UUU8-F1
#
_cell.length_a   1.000
_cell.length_b   1.000
_cell.length_c   1.000
_cell.angle_alpha   90.00
_cell.angle_beta   90.00
_cell.angle_gamma   90.00
#
_symmetry.space_group_name_H-M   'P 1'
#
loop_
_entity.id
_entity.type
_entity.pdbx_description
1 polymer ?
#
loop_
_entity_poly.entity_id
_entity_poly.type
_entity_poly.pdbx_seq_one_letter_code
_entity_poly.pdbx_strand_id
1 'polypeptide(L)'
;MSNSKTYRSSMFGTEPARVTQANGDYDDDDMVMYPRDIDESFPVLEAPKNSTRSHHQHIAHTLSVDDSVVTLKPSMVHCWPLIFALVYLAAASFGVSKLVKYGWVDPEYGNFTLAQYQEDVVMGESCRAVDHAVPWRELKRKLKQCHRHEYYDPLHNDCNLCPSAKPEDKIFAVFWETQSDCKRLVEDASTRYVTHVIWSFAEPLEDGTIKTKLQFWDDEHIRDCIGQLRMRCIKSMIAVGGASFRERFLGLKKPENLARFKASAIKLVQFYDFDGIDVDDETGNMVATGGNWLKSHGPTVVSYLTALREGLDTAQRPGEPRYLLSWDEFPYAWDPPKPDDANYKGCIRYTEGEDGWHRCFEPRISSIVDFVNVMFYNINGGDGVYRAVIDDTLPNKAAAVIPRDKIVVGACCGMGCVTDQPPGQEVFNAGNGSAYYKGTMLWSATIDILFENSSSTNRMGRAGNYGVKMPFRMPPS
;
A
#
# COMPACT_ATOMS: atom_id res chain seq x y z
N MET A 1 43.47 10.06 -22.12
CA MET A 1 42.93 10.86 -21.01
C MET A 1 41.74 11.65 -21.55
N SER A 2 40.53 11.16 -21.29
CA SER A 2 39.28 11.79 -21.72
C SER A 2 38.31 11.74 -20.53
N ASN A 3 37.74 12.90 -20.20
CA ASN A 3 36.96 13.14 -18.99
C ASN A 3 35.58 12.48 -19.09
N SER A 4 35.37 11.42 -18.32
CA SER A 4 34.03 10.88 -18.00
C SER A 4 33.37 11.79 -16.96
N LYS A 5 32.32 12.52 -17.37
CA LYS A 5 31.41 13.19 -16.44
C LYS A 5 30.40 12.16 -15.90
N THR A 6 30.66 11.62 -14.72
CA THR A 6 29.67 10.94 -13.89
C THR A 6 28.61 11.93 -13.40
N TYR A 7 27.36 11.75 -13.81
CA TYR A 7 26.21 12.38 -13.15
C TYR A 7 25.98 11.68 -11.80
N ARG A 8 26.45 12.30 -10.71
CA ARG A 8 25.96 12.00 -9.36
C ARG A 8 24.67 12.79 -9.15
N SER A 9 23.55 12.10 -9.01
CA SER A 9 22.35 12.69 -8.41
C SER A 9 22.65 13.00 -6.94
N SER A 10 22.62 14.29 -6.59
CA SER A 10 22.86 14.79 -5.23
C SER A 10 21.56 15.25 -4.57
N MET A 11 20.52 14.40 -4.56
CA MET A 11 19.23 14.74 -3.93
C MET A 11 18.65 13.66 -3.01
N PHE A 12 19.47 12.73 -2.52
CA PHE A 12 19.09 11.85 -1.42
C PHE A 12 19.96 12.18 -0.21
N GLY A 13 19.41 12.97 0.71
CA GLY A 13 20.10 13.32 1.95
C GLY A 13 19.53 14.56 2.58
N THR A 14 18.47 14.40 3.37
CA THR A 14 18.30 14.93 4.74
C THR A 14 16.81 14.93 5.09
N GLU A 15 16.46 14.11 6.07
CA GLU A 15 15.21 14.23 6.82
C GLU A 15 15.19 15.64 7.47
N PRO A 16 14.10 16.43 7.36
CA PRO A 16 14.04 17.71 8.06
C PRO A 16 13.99 17.47 9.57
N ALA A 17 14.82 18.20 10.30
CA ALA A 17 14.91 18.14 11.76
C ALA A 17 13.54 18.45 12.41
N ARG A 18 13.17 17.66 13.44
CA ARG A 18 12.03 17.96 14.32
C ARG A 18 12.19 19.35 14.93
N VAL A 19 11.30 20.27 14.56
CA VAL A 19 11.13 21.53 15.29
C VAL A 19 10.39 21.22 16.59
N THR A 20 11.10 21.29 17.70
CA THR A 20 10.53 21.50 19.03
C THR A 20 10.05 22.94 19.12
N GLN A 21 8.74 23.18 19.10
CA GLN A 21 8.19 24.48 19.48
C GLN A 21 8.08 24.55 21.00
N ALA A 22 8.92 25.40 21.60
CA ALA A 22 8.76 25.94 22.93
C ALA A 22 8.37 27.43 22.80
N ASN A 23 7.21 27.75 23.38
CA ASN A 23 6.72 28.98 24.01
C ASN A 23 6.95 30.39 23.42
N GLY A 24 5.86 31.16 23.51
CA GLY A 24 5.77 32.62 23.64
C GLY A 24 5.43 33.32 22.32
N ASP A 25 4.47 34.23 22.21
CA ASP A 25 3.53 34.88 23.13
C ASP A 25 2.39 35.40 22.24
N TYR A 26 1.16 35.45 22.74
CA TYR A 26 0.25 36.59 22.54
C TYR A 26 -0.92 36.44 23.52
N ASP A 27 -0.93 37.38 24.46
CA ASP A 27 -1.93 37.65 25.48
C ASP A 27 -3.33 37.90 24.90
N ASP A 28 -4.38 37.43 25.58
CA ASP A 28 -5.24 38.33 26.37
C ASP A 28 -6.36 37.57 27.10
N ASP A 29 -6.65 38.10 28.28
CA ASP A 29 -7.82 37.95 29.16
C ASP A 29 -7.88 36.80 30.18
N ASP A 30 -7.29 37.15 31.32
CA ASP A 30 -7.43 36.53 32.64
C ASP A 30 -8.86 36.52 33.19
N MET A 31 -9.15 35.40 33.84
CA MET A 31 -10.36 35.09 34.60
C MET A 31 -10.32 35.69 36.00
N VAL A 32 -11.45 36.17 36.52
CA VAL A 32 -11.69 36.19 37.98
C VAL A 32 -13.15 35.85 38.30
N MET A 33 -13.34 34.65 38.85
CA MET A 33 -14.52 34.25 39.64
C MET A 33 -14.12 34.21 41.12
N TYR A 34 -14.91 34.85 41.97
CA TYR A 34 -14.88 34.72 43.44
C TYR A 34 -16.33 34.48 43.94
N PRO A 35 -16.54 33.93 45.15
CA PRO A 35 -17.46 32.81 45.41
C PRO A 35 -18.64 33.19 46.32
N ARG A 36 -19.43 32.15 46.71
CA ARG A 36 -20.52 32.07 47.74
C ARG A 36 -21.96 32.30 47.24
N ASP A 37 -23.01 31.58 47.64
CA ASP A 37 -23.30 30.63 48.73
C ASP A 37 -24.40 29.62 48.24
N ILE A 38 -24.30 28.30 48.52
CA ILE A 38 -24.94 27.49 49.61
C ILE A 38 -26.49 27.38 49.52
N ASP A 39 -26.94 26.11 49.34
CA ASP A 39 -28.20 25.48 49.84
C ASP A 39 -29.53 25.85 49.13
N GLU A 40 -30.51 24.97 48.85
CA GLU A 40 -30.85 23.62 49.28
C GLU A 40 -31.57 22.81 48.18
N SER A 41 -31.62 21.50 48.42
CA SER A 41 -32.17 20.35 47.70
C SER A 41 -33.70 20.25 47.50
N PHE A 42 -34.06 19.48 46.47
CA PHE A 42 -35.26 18.68 46.18
C PHE A 42 -36.40 18.57 47.21
N PRO A 43 -37.65 18.41 46.71
CA PRO A 43 -38.57 17.47 47.35
C PRO A 43 -39.24 16.48 46.40
N VAL A 44 -39.25 15.23 46.88
CA VAL A 44 -40.05 14.08 46.46
C VAL A 44 -41.46 14.19 47.08
N LEU A 45 -42.47 13.76 46.34
CA LEU A 45 -43.87 13.66 46.78
C LEU A 45 -44.08 12.39 47.62
N GLU A 46 -44.60 12.52 48.84
CA GLU A 46 -45.45 11.49 49.46
C GLU A 46 -46.36 12.08 50.58
N ALA A 47 -47.52 11.45 50.74
CA ALA A 47 -48.78 11.99 51.29
C ALA A 47 -48.86 12.13 52.83
N PRO A 48 -49.76 12.98 53.36
CA PRO A 48 -49.97 13.09 54.81
C PRO A 48 -51.19 12.30 55.33
N LYS A 49 -51.01 11.69 56.51
CA LYS A 49 -52.08 11.18 57.40
C LYS A 49 -52.46 12.24 58.44
N ASN A 50 -53.77 12.43 58.60
CA ASN A 50 -54.55 12.86 59.77
C ASN A 50 -53.84 13.52 60.96
N SER A 51 -54.32 14.70 61.38
CA SER A 51 -55.12 14.86 62.63
C SER A 51 -55.45 16.32 62.96
N THR A 52 -56.75 16.55 63.21
CA THR A 52 -57.40 17.49 64.16
C THR A 52 -57.44 19.01 63.97
N ARG A 53 -58.72 19.48 63.98
CA ARG A 53 -59.29 20.76 64.49
C ARG A 53 -58.94 22.03 63.71
N SER A 54 -59.81 23.04 63.57
CA SER A 54 -61.24 23.29 63.84
C SER A 54 -61.52 24.72 63.35
N HIS A 55 -62.79 25.03 63.06
CA HIS A 55 -63.41 26.36 62.90
C HIS A 55 -63.32 27.12 61.56
N HIS A 56 -64.43 27.00 60.79
CA HIS A 56 -65.44 28.03 60.49
C HIS A 56 -65.01 29.41 59.94
N GLN A 57 -65.37 29.70 58.69
CA GLN A 57 -66.42 30.65 58.23
C GLN A 57 -66.23 30.90 56.71
N HIS A 58 -67.18 30.56 55.81
CA HIS A 58 -68.32 31.40 55.34
C HIS A 58 -67.83 32.77 54.77
N ILE A 59 -68.09 33.24 53.55
CA ILE A 59 -69.23 33.18 52.59
C ILE A 59 -68.75 33.84 51.27
N ALA A 60 -68.87 33.17 50.12
CA ALA A 60 -69.67 33.50 48.90
C ALA A 60 -69.83 35.01 48.57
N HIS A 61 -69.42 35.50 47.40
CA HIS A 61 -70.15 35.66 46.13
C HIS A 61 -69.32 36.72 45.34
N THR A 62 -69.22 36.83 44.02
CA THR A 62 -70.18 36.67 42.91
C THR A 62 -69.40 36.80 41.61
N LEU A 63 -69.83 36.09 40.56
CA LEU A 63 -69.33 36.21 39.19
C LEU A 63 -69.68 37.57 38.54
N SER A 64 -68.78 38.06 37.69
CA SER A 64 -69.16 38.71 36.44
C SER A 64 -68.12 38.36 35.36
N VAL A 65 -68.57 37.63 34.34
CA VAL A 65 -67.81 37.31 33.12
C VAL A 65 -67.81 38.56 32.24
N ASP A 66 -66.63 39.02 31.85
CA ASP A 66 -66.47 40.08 30.85
C ASP A 66 -65.67 39.52 29.67
N ASP A 67 -66.35 39.43 28.53
CA ASP A 67 -65.82 39.02 27.22
C ASP A 67 -64.95 40.15 26.68
N SER A 68 -63.65 40.09 26.95
CA SER A 68 -62.66 40.85 26.21
C SER A 68 -61.59 39.91 25.65
N VAL A 69 -61.57 39.78 24.33
CA VAL A 69 -60.46 39.19 23.60
C VAL A 69 -59.26 40.11 23.79
N VAL A 70 -58.43 39.82 24.79
CA VAL A 70 -57.17 40.52 25.01
C VAL A 70 -56.20 40.08 23.91
N THR A 71 -55.93 40.99 22.99
CA THR A 71 -54.80 40.89 22.06
C THR A 71 -53.52 40.95 22.88
N LEU A 72 -52.90 39.80 23.14
CA LEU A 72 -51.60 39.71 23.82
C LEU A 72 -50.56 40.54 23.05
N LYS A 73 -50.06 41.62 23.65
CA LYS A 73 -48.86 42.31 23.16
C LYS A 73 -47.66 41.38 23.40
N PRO A 74 -46.87 41.01 22.37
CA PRO A 74 -45.72 40.15 22.57
C PRO A 74 -44.70 40.84 23.49
N SER A 75 -44.37 40.18 24.60
CA SER A 75 -43.38 40.64 25.58
C SER A 75 -42.15 39.74 25.51
N MET A 76 -40.99 40.36 25.34
CA MET A 76 -39.68 39.69 25.25
C MET A 76 -39.11 39.24 26.62
N VAL A 77 -39.87 39.46 27.71
CA VAL A 77 -39.43 39.20 29.10
C VAL A 77 -39.19 37.70 29.39
N HIS A 78 -39.61 36.82 28.49
CA HIS A 78 -39.40 35.37 28.58
C HIS A 78 -38.54 34.78 27.44
N CYS A 79 -37.78 35.61 26.71
CA CYS A 79 -36.89 35.14 25.64
C CYS A 79 -35.52 34.63 26.13
N TRP A 80 -35.23 34.70 27.44
CA TRP A 80 -33.97 34.22 27.99
C TRP A 80 -33.69 32.72 27.70
N PRO A 81 -34.68 31.79 27.67
CA PRO A 81 -34.42 30.40 27.29
C PRO A 81 -34.03 30.26 25.82
N LEU A 82 -34.55 31.14 24.94
CA LEU A 82 -34.16 31.18 23.53
C LEU A 82 -32.71 31.65 23.36
N ILE A 83 -32.27 32.61 24.17
CA ILE A 83 -30.88 33.08 24.15
C ILE A 83 -29.94 31.94 24.56
N PHE A 84 -30.25 31.19 25.63
CA PHE A 84 -29.44 30.04 26.03
C PHE A 84 -29.46 28.91 24.99
N ALA A 85 -30.61 28.65 24.36
CA ALA A 85 -30.71 27.67 23.29
C ALA A 85 -29.84 28.04 22.07
N LEU A 86 -29.83 29.32 21.69
CA LEU A 86 -29.00 29.83 20.59
C LEU A 86 -27.51 29.77 20.92
N VAL A 87 -27.12 30.10 22.15
CA VAL A 87 -25.73 29.98 22.60
C VAL A 87 -25.27 28.52 22.63
N TYR A 88 -26.12 27.61 23.11
CA TYR A 88 -25.83 26.17 23.10
C TYR A 88 -25.65 25.64 21.66
N LEU A 89 -26.55 26.00 20.74
CA LEU A 89 -26.45 25.62 19.35
C LEU A 89 -25.18 26.16 18.68
N ALA A 90 -24.81 27.41 18.97
CA ALA A 90 -23.59 28.02 18.45
C ALA A 90 -22.33 27.31 18.99
N ALA A 91 -22.28 27.03 20.29
CA ALA A 91 -21.16 26.35 20.93
C ALA A 91 -21.01 24.89 20.44
N ALA A 92 -22.10 24.15 20.31
CA ALA A 92 -22.11 22.79 19.78
C ALA A 92 -21.65 22.77 18.31
N SER A 93 -22.14 23.70 17.49
CA SER A 93 -21.75 23.81 16.08
C SER A 93 -20.26 24.16 15.92
N PHE A 94 -19.74 25.04 16.78
CA PHE A 94 -18.31 25.38 16.82
C PHE A 94 -17.45 24.20 17.27
N GLY A 95 -17.89 23.43 18.28
CA GLY A 95 -17.22 22.21 18.74
C GLY A 95 -17.13 21.14 17.65
N VAL A 96 -18.23 20.88 16.93
CA VAL A 96 -18.27 19.96 15.79
C VAL A 96 -17.37 20.44 14.65
N SER A 97 -17.38 21.74 14.34
CA SER A 97 -16.50 22.35 13.33
C SER A 97 -15.00 22.16 13.65
N LYS A 98 -14.63 22.29 14.94
CA LYS A 98 -13.27 22.02 15.40
C LYS A 98 -12.90 20.53 15.30
N LEU A 99 -13.80 19.61 15.68
CA LEU A 99 -13.58 18.16 15.57
C LEU A 99 -13.40 17.68 14.12
N VAL A 100 -14.15 18.27 13.19
CA VAL A 100 -14.02 18.03 11.74
C VAL A 100 -12.68 18.54 11.20
N LYS A 101 -12.23 19.75 11.62
CA LYS A 101 -10.93 20.31 11.19
C LYS A 101 -9.72 19.56 11.74
N TYR A 102 -9.84 18.90 12.89
CA TYR A 102 -8.76 18.11 13.49
C TYR A 102 -8.78 16.62 13.08
N GLY A 103 -9.71 16.20 12.22
CA GLY A 103 -9.73 14.85 11.64
C GLY A 103 -10.30 13.75 12.55
N TRP A 104 -11.07 14.10 13.59
CA TRP A 104 -11.68 13.13 14.51
C TRP A 104 -13.07 12.68 14.06
N VAL A 105 -13.67 13.39 13.11
CA VAL A 105 -14.93 13.07 12.43
C VAL A 105 -14.77 13.48 10.97
N ASP A 106 -14.92 12.54 10.05
CA ASP A 106 -14.90 12.81 8.61
C ASP A 106 -16.24 13.44 8.18
N PRO A 107 -16.25 14.64 7.58
CA PRO A 107 -17.48 15.35 7.24
C PRO A 107 -18.25 14.78 6.04
N GLU A 108 -17.72 13.78 5.33
CA GLU A 108 -18.41 13.18 4.17
C GLU A 108 -19.26 11.93 4.53
N TYR A 109 -18.98 11.28 5.67
CA TYR A 109 -19.62 10.00 6.07
C TYR A 109 -20.39 10.10 7.40
N GLY A 110 -21.26 11.10 7.47
CA GLY A 110 -21.99 11.54 8.67
C GLY A 110 -22.98 10.54 9.30
N ASN A 111 -22.55 9.33 9.67
CA ASN A 111 -23.27 8.42 10.58
C ASN A 111 -22.47 7.17 11.02
N PHE A 112 -21.14 7.13 10.88
CA PHE A 112 -20.38 5.93 11.26
C PHE A 112 -20.06 5.87 12.76
N THR A 113 -20.45 4.77 13.42
CA THR A 113 -20.14 4.51 14.83
C THR A 113 -19.01 3.47 14.97
N LEU A 114 -18.39 3.36 16.14
CA LEU A 114 -17.30 2.43 16.47
C LEU A 114 -17.56 0.95 16.04
N ALA A 115 -18.81 0.55 15.82
CA ALA A 115 -19.20 -0.76 15.30
C ALA A 115 -18.90 -0.98 13.80
N GLN A 116 -18.86 0.08 12.98
CA GLN A 116 -18.47 -0.03 11.56
C GLN A 116 -16.94 0.08 11.37
N TYR A 117 -16.24 0.69 12.33
CA TYR A 117 -14.80 0.53 12.48
C TYR A 117 -14.41 -0.94 12.80
N GLN A 118 -15.32 -1.70 13.42
CA GLN A 118 -15.14 -3.14 13.66
C GLN A 118 -15.50 -4.04 12.47
N GLU A 119 -16.33 -3.60 11.51
CA GLU A 119 -16.54 -4.33 10.23
C GLU A 119 -15.35 -4.18 9.27
N ASP A 120 -14.60 -3.07 9.32
CA ASP A 120 -13.42 -2.81 8.46
C ASP A 120 -12.09 -3.35 9.04
N VAL A 121 -12.12 -3.83 10.29
CA VAL A 121 -11.15 -4.82 10.84
C VAL A 121 -11.50 -6.23 10.33
N VAL A 122 -12.68 -6.42 9.74
CA VAL A 122 -13.34 -7.71 9.57
C VAL A 122 -13.97 -7.87 8.17
N MET A 123 -13.12 -8.09 7.17
CA MET A 123 -13.40 -9.07 6.11
C MET A 123 -12.47 -10.29 6.26
N GLY A 124 -12.32 -10.96 7.39
CA GLY A 124 -13.10 -11.03 8.61
C GLY A 124 -12.20 -11.59 9.71
N GLU A 125 -11.85 -10.83 10.75
CA GLU A 125 -11.48 -11.40 12.05
C GLU A 125 -11.30 -10.28 13.08
N SER A 126 -12.27 -10.20 13.99
CA SER A 126 -12.06 -9.67 15.33
C SER A 126 -11.06 -10.60 16.03
N CYS A 127 -9.80 -10.49 15.63
CA CYS A 127 -8.76 -11.34 16.15
C CYS A 127 -8.40 -10.83 17.55
N ARG A 128 -8.93 -11.50 18.58
CA ARG A 128 -8.49 -11.31 19.99
C ARG A 128 -6.98 -11.50 20.17
N ALA A 129 -6.24 -11.99 19.17
CA ALA A 129 -4.77 -12.01 19.20
C ALA A 129 -4.17 -10.61 19.18
N VAL A 130 -4.90 -9.60 18.67
CA VAL A 130 -4.45 -8.20 18.70
C VAL A 130 -4.61 -7.59 20.11
N ASP A 131 -5.49 -8.15 20.95
CA ASP A 131 -5.71 -7.69 22.34
C ASP A 131 -4.67 -8.25 23.33
N HIS A 132 -3.93 -9.30 22.94
CA HIS A 132 -2.78 -9.77 23.70
C HIS A 132 -1.51 -9.11 23.18
N ALA A 133 -1.05 -8.07 23.88
CA ALA A 133 0.26 -7.49 23.64
C ALA A 133 1.35 -8.55 23.87
N VAL A 134 1.79 -9.22 22.81
CA VAL A 134 2.99 -10.05 22.84
C VAL A 134 4.19 -9.11 22.76
N PRO A 135 5.09 -9.10 23.75
CA PRO A 135 6.31 -8.29 23.67
C PRO A 135 7.05 -8.59 22.37
N TRP A 136 7.47 -7.55 21.65
CA TRP A 136 8.09 -7.68 20.32
C TRP A 136 9.23 -8.72 20.26
N ARG A 137 10.05 -8.79 21.33
CA ARG A 137 11.13 -9.80 21.45
C ARG A 137 10.62 -11.24 21.46
N GLU A 138 9.47 -11.48 22.09
CA GLU A 138 8.83 -12.78 22.13
C GLU A 138 8.23 -13.14 20.78
N LEU A 139 7.50 -12.20 20.15
CA LEU A 139 6.93 -12.40 18.82
C LEU A 139 8.03 -12.70 17.78
N LYS A 140 9.11 -11.93 17.79
CA LYS A 140 10.29 -12.17 16.93
C LYS A 140 10.89 -13.56 17.13
N ARG A 141 10.99 -14.03 18.37
CA ARG A 141 11.50 -15.39 18.66
C ARG A 141 10.56 -16.47 18.11
N LYS A 142 9.24 -16.29 18.23
CA LYS A 142 8.24 -17.24 17.75
C LYS A 142 8.14 -17.23 16.22
N LEU A 143 8.21 -16.07 15.59
CA LEU A 143 8.28 -15.91 14.14
C LEU A 143 9.46 -16.67 13.52
N LYS A 144 10.62 -16.67 14.18
CA LYS A 144 11.81 -17.43 13.73
C LYS A 144 11.61 -18.95 13.73
N GLN A 145 10.54 -19.46 14.37
CA GLN A 145 10.21 -20.89 14.39
C GLN A 145 9.30 -21.30 13.23
N CYS A 146 8.59 -20.34 12.60
CA CYS A 146 7.68 -20.63 11.51
C CYS A 146 8.42 -20.78 10.18
N HIS A 147 7.94 -21.69 9.35
CA HIS A 147 8.42 -21.87 7.98
C HIS A 147 8.00 -20.70 7.09
N ARG A 148 8.62 -20.57 5.91
CA ARG A 148 8.42 -19.43 4.97
C ARG A 148 6.96 -19.18 4.57
N HIS A 149 6.13 -20.20 4.62
CA HIS A 149 4.72 -20.17 4.23
C HIS A 149 3.78 -20.36 5.42
N GLU A 150 4.30 -20.20 6.62
CA GLU A 150 3.53 -20.21 7.85
C GLU A 150 3.48 -18.82 8.45
N TYR A 151 2.36 -18.51 9.08
CA TYR A 151 2.25 -17.36 9.96
C TYR A 151 2.21 -17.88 11.41
N TYR A 152 2.70 -17.06 12.34
CA TYR A 152 2.52 -17.36 13.76
C TYR A 152 1.10 -16.96 14.17
N ASP A 153 0.33 -17.84 14.78
CA ASP A 153 -1.02 -17.54 15.27
C ASP A 153 -0.93 -17.20 16.77
N PRO A 154 -1.07 -15.92 17.18
CA PRO A 154 -0.92 -15.57 18.58
C PRO A 154 -2.05 -16.10 19.47
N LEU A 155 -3.22 -16.45 18.91
CA LEU A 155 -4.33 -17.04 19.66
C LEU A 155 -4.03 -18.48 20.09
N HIS A 156 -3.37 -19.23 19.21
CA HIS A 156 -3.08 -20.64 19.41
C HIS A 156 -1.64 -20.89 19.86
N ASN A 157 -0.78 -19.88 19.78
CA ASN A 157 0.62 -19.91 20.18
C ASN A 157 1.46 -20.98 19.42
N ASP A 158 1.20 -21.12 18.13
CA ASP A 158 1.87 -22.04 17.21
C ASP A 158 2.01 -21.41 15.81
N CYS A 159 2.69 -22.10 14.90
CA CYS A 159 2.77 -21.72 13.49
C CYS A 159 1.67 -22.45 12.72
N ASN A 160 1.03 -21.75 11.78
CA ASN A 160 -0.01 -22.32 10.94
C ASN A 160 0.22 -21.94 9.47
N LEU A 161 -0.25 -22.78 8.57
CA LEU A 161 -0.05 -22.63 7.13
C LEU A 161 -0.84 -21.43 6.61
N CYS A 162 -0.17 -20.59 5.81
CA CYS A 162 -0.86 -19.63 4.96
C CYS A 162 -1.74 -20.37 3.93
N PRO A 163 -2.89 -19.79 3.54
CA PRO A 163 -3.72 -20.34 2.48
C PRO A 163 -2.88 -20.64 1.23
N SER A 164 -3.02 -21.86 0.71
CA SER A 164 -2.34 -22.24 -0.53
C SER A 164 -2.86 -21.40 -1.70
N ALA A 165 -1.95 -20.94 -2.55
CA ALA A 165 -2.30 -20.13 -3.70
C ALA A 165 -3.23 -20.90 -4.65
N LYS A 166 -4.30 -20.24 -5.07
CA LYS A 166 -5.26 -20.75 -6.06
C LYS A 166 -5.06 -20.07 -7.41
N PRO A 167 -5.46 -20.70 -8.53
CA PRO A 167 -5.37 -20.09 -9.85
C PRO A 167 -6.04 -18.71 -9.93
N GLU A 168 -7.17 -18.54 -9.25
CA GLU A 168 -7.96 -17.30 -9.20
C GLU A 168 -7.41 -16.23 -8.24
N ASP A 169 -6.39 -16.54 -7.44
CA ASP A 169 -5.80 -15.57 -6.52
C ASP A 169 -5.15 -14.43 -7.31
N LYS A 170 -5.39 -13.21 -6.84
CA LYS A 170 -4.93 -12.00 -7.50
C LYS A 170 -3.63 -11.49 -6.89
N ILE A 171 -2.77 -10.92 -7.71
CA ILE A 171 -1.53 -10.28 -7.28
C ILE A 171 -1.77 -8.78 -7.18
N PHE A 172 -1.62 -8.22 -5.99
CA PHE A 172 -1.21 -6.83 -5.83
C PHE A 172 0.22 -6.81 -5.28
N ALA A 173 1.16 -6.54 -6.18
CA ALA A 173 2.58 -6.39 -5.87
C ALA A 173 2.93 -4.93 -5.64
N VAL A 174 3.82 -4.63 -4.70
CA VAL A 174 4.37 -3.29 -4.52
C VAL A 174 5.88 -3.35 -4.41
N PHE A 175 6.56 -2.40 -5.04
CA PHE A 175 7.99 -2.24 -4.84
C PHE A 175 8.27 -1.48 -3.55
N TRP A 176 9.22 -1.98 -2.74
CA TRP A 176 9.74 -1.32 -1.56
C TRP A 176 11.25 -1.14 -1.67
N GLU A 177 11.68 0.11 -1.78
CA GLU A 177 13.09 0.47 -1.84
C GLU A 177 13.73 0.23 -0.46
N THR A 178 14.67 -0.71 -0.42
CA THR A 178 15.43 -1.14 0.77
C THR A 178 16.30 -0.05 1.40
N GLN A 179 16.33 1.14 0.80
CA GLN A 179 16.92 2.36 1.36
C GLN A 179 16.03 2.96 2.46
N SER A 180 14.73 2.71 2.40
CA SER A 180 13.72 3.23 3.31
C SER A 180 13.36 2.26 4.44
N ASP A 181 13.00 2.79 5.61
CA ASP A 181 12.62 1.99 6.78
C ASP A 181 11.34 1.20 6.52
N CYS A 182 11.48 -0.11 6.32
CA CYS A 182 10.37 -1.04 6.05
C CYS A 182 9.32 -1.12 7.16
N LYS A 183 9.61 -0.60 8.36
CA LYS A 183 8.59 -0.49 9.41
C LYS A 183 7.40 0.34 8.94
N ARG A 184 7.64 1.39 8.13
CA ARG A 184 6.58 2.24 7.56
C ARG A 184 5.63 1.46 6.66
N LEU A 185 6.16 0.54 5.86
CA LEU A 185 5.35 -0.37 5.04
C LEU A 185 4.49 -1.30 5.90
N VAL A 186 5.09 -1.91 6.94
CA VAL A 186 4.39 -2.90 7.79
C VAL A 186 3.25 -2.27 8.59
N GLU A 187 3.48 -1.06 9.12
CA GLU A 187 2.51 -0.32 9.94
C GLU A 187 1.40 0.35 9.13
N ASP A 188 1.61 0.58 7.83
CA ASP A 188 0.62 1.24 6.98
C ASP A 188 -0.67 0.40 6.85
N ALA A 189 -1.82 1.04 7.03
CA ALA A 189 -3.12 0.38 6.97
C ALA A 189 -3.46 -0.12 5.55
N SER A 190 -2.97 0.56 4.50
CA SER A 190 -3.22 0.20 3.10
C SER A 190 -2.45 -1.05 2.68
N THR A 191 -1.42 -1.46 3.44
CA THR A 191 -0.73 -2.75 3.26
C THR A 191 -1.67 -3.96 3.38
N ARG A 192 -2.88 -3.79 3.93
CA ARG A 192 -3.93 -4.83 3.91
C ARG A 192 -4.33 -5.29 2.49
N TYR A 193 -4.16 -4.44 1.48
CA TYR A 193 -4.47 -4.79 0.09
C TYR A 193 -3.31 -5.50 -0.61
N VAL A 194 -2.11 -5.41 -0.06
CA VAL A 194 -0.89 -5.94 -0.68
C VAL A 194 -0.84 -7.45 -0.48
N THR A 195 -0.39 -8.15 -1.53
CA THR A 195 -0.20 -9.61 -1.52
C THR A 195 1.26 -10.00 -1.70
N HIS A 196 2.03 -9.14 -2.38
CA HIS A 196 3.45 -9.34 -2.64
C HIS A 196 4.19 -8.01 -2.39
N VAL A 197 5.29 -8.07 -1.66
CA VAL A 197 6.26 -6.97 -1.54
C VAL A 197 7.51 -7.37 -2.31
N ILE A 198 7.88 -6.57 -3.29
CA ILE A 198 9.08 -6.74 -4.09
C ILE A 198 10.14 -5.77 -3.55
N TRP A 199 11.15 -6.30 -2.89
CA TRP A 199 12.20 -5.55 -2.22
C TRP A 199 13.24 -5.08 -3.25
N SER A 200 13.36 -3.78 -3.48
CA SER A 200 14.25 -3.18 -4.47
C SER A 200 15.48 -2.50 -3.84
N PHE A 201 16.70 -2.69 -4.31
CA PHE A 201 17.17 -3.68 -5.27
C PHE A 201 18.35 -4.46 -4.69
N ALA A 202 18.48 -5.70 -5.15
CA ALA A 202 19.73 -6.43 -5.09
C ALA A 202 20.56 -6.13 -6.34
N GLU A 203 21.77 -5.60 -6.13
CA GLU A 203 22.61 -5.11 -7.23
C GLU A 203 23.47 -6.24 -7.83
N PRO A 204 23.35 -6.53 -9.14
CA PRO A 204 24.31 -7.39 -9.83
C PRO A 204 25.65 -6.66 -10.06
N LEU A 205 26.75 -7.40 -9.95
CA LEU A 205 28.10 -6.96 -10.23
C LEU A 205 28.56 -7.41 -11.63
N GLU A 206 29.66 -6.84 -12.13
CA GLU A 206 30.23 -7.15 -13.46
C GLU A 206 30.63 -8.62 -13.65
N ASP A 207 31.01 -9.29 -12.56
CA ASP A 207 31.38 -10.69 -12.56
C ASP A 207 30.17 -11.64 -12.45
N GLY A 208 28.95 -11.09 -12.47
CA GLY A 208 27.70 -11.81 -12.29
C GLY A 208 27.30 -12.03 -10.84
N THR A 209 28.11 -11.70 -9.84
CA THR A 209 27.75 -11.86 -8.42
C THR A 209 26.67 -10.84 -8.04
N ILE A 210 25.63 -11.25 -7.31
CA ILE A 210 24.64 -10.35 -6.71
C ILE A 210 25.12 -9.95 -5.31
N LYS A 211 25.08 -8.66 -4.99
CA LYS A 211 25.32 -8.18 -3.62
C LYS A 211 24.26 -8.75 -2.68
N THR A 212 24.70 -9.52 -1.69
CA THR A 212 23.78 -10.16 -0.73
C THR A 212 23.38 -9.25 0.43
N LYS A 213 23.93 -8.04 0.50
CA LYS A 213 23.60 -7.04 1.53
C LYS A 213 22.78 -5.93 0.88
N LEU A 214 21.61 -5.67 1.46
CA LEU A 214 20.70 -4.62 0.99
C LEU A 214 21.15 -3.24 1.51
N GLN A 215 20.68 -2.17 0.85
CA GLN A 215 21.46 -0.93 0.69
C GLN A 215 21.60 -0.03 1.94
N PHE A 216 20.74 -0.11 2.96
CA PHE A 216 20.82 0.82 4.11
C PHE A 216 20.64 0.21 5.50
N TRP A 217 19.72 -0.74 5.65
CA TRP A 217 19.34 -1.23 6.98
C TRP A 217 20.11 -2.47 7.37
N ASP A 218 20.12 -2.75 8.67
CA ASP A 218 20.64 -4.01 9.19
C ASP A 218 19.85 -5.19 8.62
N ASP A 219 20.54 -6.28 8.30
CA ASP A 219 19.92 -7.47 7.69
C ASP A 219 18.84 -8.06 8.61
N GLU A 220 19.01 -7.95 9.93
CA GLU A 220 18.01 -8.42 10.89
C GLU A 220 16.74 -7.56 10.84
N HIS A 221 16.87 -6.24 10.62
CA HIS A 221 15.72 -5.34 10.51
C HIS A 221 14.84 -5.68 9.29
N ILE A 222 15.46 -5.94 8.14
CA ILE A 222 14.72 -6.33 6.93
C ILE A 222 14.04 -7.68 7.13
N ARG A 223 14.73 -8.66 7.73
CA ARG A 223 14.15 -9.97 8.05
C ARG A 223 13.00 -9.88 9.04
N ASP A 224 13.07 -8.96 10.00
CA ASP A 224 11.99 -8.69 10.94
C ASP A 224 10.75 -8.12 10.22
N CYS A 225 10.93 -7.20 9.27
CA CYS A 225 9.83 -6.71 8.43
C CYS A 225 9.22 -7.81 7.56
N ILE A 226 10.04 -8.66 6.91
CA ILE A 226 9.56 -9.81 6.13
C ILE A 226 8.73 -10.75 7.03
N GLY A 227 9.20 -11.03 8.24
CA GLY A 227 8.47 -11.84 9.21
C GLY A 227 7.11 -11.23 9.59
N GLN A 228 7.01 -9.90 9.71
CA GLN A 228 5.74 -9.22 10.00
C GLN A 228 4.78 -9.23 8.81
N LEU A 229 5.29 -9.09 7.57
CA LEU A 229 4.46 -9.23 6.38
C LEU A 229 3.91 -10.65 6.25
N ARG A 230 4.74 -11.65 6.58
CA ARG A 230 4.34 -13.07 6.60
C ARG A 230 3.24 -13.37 7.60
N MET A 231 3.13 -12.63 8.71
CA MET A 231 2.00 -12.74 9.64
C MET A 231 0.64 -12.49 8.97
N ARG A 232 0.64 -11.73 7.88
CA ARG A 232 -0.54 -11.43 7.04
C ARG A 232 -0.55 -12.27 5.77
N CYS A 233 0.30 -13.30 5.68
CA CYS A 233 0.53 -14.12 4.50
C CYS A 233 0.89 -13.32 3.24
N ILE A 234 1.53 -12.16 3.42
CA ILE A 234 2.06 -11.34 2.32
C ILE A 234 3.42 -11.91 1.93
N LYS A 235 3.58 -12.23 0.65
CA LYS A 235 4.82 -12.80 0.11
C LYS A 235 5.87 -11.71 -0.08
N SER A 236 7.13 -12.02 0.19
CA SER A 236 8.26 -11.10 0.02
C SER A 236 9.21 -11.61 -1.06
N MET A 237 9.39 -10.90 -2.16
CA MET A 237 10.30 -11.25 -3.26
C MET A 237 11.43 -10.24 -3.36
N ILE A 238 12.61 -10.62 -3.84
CA ILE A 238 13.72 -9.67 -4.07
C ILE A 238 13.83 -9.30 -5.54
N ALA A 239 13.82 -8.00 -5.86
CA ALA A 239 14.13 -7.52 -7.20
C ALA A 239 15.64 -7.44 -7.43
N VAL A 240 16.10 -8.09 -8.50
CA VAL A 240 17.49 -8.04 -8.96
C VAL A 240 17.56 -7.15 -10.19
N GLY A 241 18.37 -6.10 -10.15
CA GLY A 241 18.58 -5.21 -11.30
C GLY A 241 18.18 -3.76 -11.04
N GLY A 242 17.31 -3.23 -11.90
CA GLY A 242 16.94 -1.83 -11.99
C GLY A 242 17.76 -1.03 -13.01
N ALA A 243 17.23 0.12 -13.41
CA ALA A 243 17.79 1.05 -14.42
C ALA A 243 19.28 1.30 -14.32
N SER A 244 19.77 1.50 -13.10
CA SER A 244 21.17 1.85 -12.84
C SER A 244 22.14 0.68 -13.07
N PHE A 245 21.63 -0.55 -13.16
CA PHE A 245 22.43 -1.77 -13.24
C PHE A 245 22.15 -2.63 -14.47
N ARG A 246 21.32 -2.17 -15.41
CA ARG A 246 20.94 -2.91 -16.63
C ARG A 246 22.14 -3.49 -17.40
N GLU A 247 23.22 -2.72 -17.58
CA GLU A 247 24.44 -3.16 -18.27
C GLU A 247 25.09 -4.42 -17.65
N ARG A 248 24.84 -4.69 -16.36
CA ARG A 248 25.43 -5.82 -15.63
C ARG A 248 24.89 -7.18 -16.10
N PHE A 249 23.69 -7.21 -16.68
CA PHE A 249 23.10 -8.44 -17.23
C PHE A 249 23.81 -8.92 -18.52
N LEU A 250 24.41 -8.00 -19.29
CA LEU A 250 25.16 -8.34 -20.52
C LEU A 250 26.32 -9.30 -20.28
N GLY A 251 26.92 -9.24 -19.08
CA GLY A 251 28.01 -10.11 -18.65
C GLY A 251 27.60 -11.56 -18.42
N LEU A 252 26.30 -11.85 -18.23
CA LEU A 252 25.80 -13.19 -17.90
C LEU A 252 25.84 -14.18 -19.07
N LYS A 253 26.20 -13.72 -20.28
CA LYS A 253 26.50 -14.60 -21.42
C LYS A 253 27.69 -15.54 -21.15
N LYS A 254 28.56 -15.17 -20.21
CA LYS A 254 29.70 -15.98 -19.79
C LYS A 254 29.24 -17.04 -18.78
N PRO A 255 29.50 -18.34 -19.02
CA PRO A 255 29.05 -19.41 -18.11
C PRO A 255 29.49 -19.23 -16.66
N GLU A 256 30.69 -18.71 -16.42
CA GLU A 256 31.22 -18.44 -15.09
C GLU A 256 30.48 -17.31 -14.36
N ASN A 257 30.08 -16.26 -15.08
CA ASN A 257 29.29 -15.17 -14.54
C ASN A 257 27.88 -15.66 -14.20
N LEU A 258 27.28 -16.42 -15.13
CA LEU A 258 25.96 -17.04 -14.93
C LEU A 258 25.95 -17.97 -13.70
N ALA A 259 26.99 -18.76 -13.49
CA ALA A 259 27.11 -19.63 -12.33
C ALA A 259 27.17 -18.84 -11.01
N ARG A 260 27.94 -17.74 -10.97
CA ARG A 260 27.99 -16.83 -9.80
C ARG A 260 26.66 -16.12 -9.57
N PHE A 261 26.00 -15.67 -10.63
CA PHE A 261 24.69 -15.04 -10.59
C PHE A 261 23.67 -15.97 -9.95
N LYS A 262 23.53 -17.20 -10.46
CA LYS A 262 22.66 -18.22 -9.85
C LYS A 262 23.01 -18.44 -8.38
N ALA A 263 24.26 -18.75 -8.07
CA ALA A 263 24.65 -19.10 -6.70
C ALA A 263 24.39 -17.98 -5.68
N SER A 264 24.71 -16.73 -6.05
CA SER A 264 24.51 -15.57 -5.18
C SER A 264 23.03 -15.18 -5.07
N ALA A 265 22.25 -15.31 -6.14
CA ALA A 265 20.79 -15.11 -6.13
C ALA A 265 20.09 -16.07 -5.16
N ILE A 266 20.38 -17.37 -5.26
CA ILE A 266 19.78 -18.38 -4.39
C ILE A 266 20.21 -18.18 -2.93
N LYS A 267 21.48 -17.83 -2.70
CA LYS A 267 21.97 -17.50 -1.35
C LYS A 267 21.21 -16.32 -0.75
N LEU A 268 20.94 -15.28 -1.53
CA LEU A 268 20.20 -14.10 -1.08
C LEU A 268 18.76 -14.47 -0.69
N VAL A 269 18.06 -15.23 -1.53
CA VAL A 269 16.71 -15.74 -1.26
C VAL A 269 16.68 -16.52 0.06
N GLN A 270 17.61 -17.45 0.25
CA GLN A 270 17.68 -18.27 1.46
C GLN A 270 18.06 -17.46 2.71
N PHE A 271 18.91 -16.44 2.57
CA PHE A 271 19.40 -15.67 3.71
C PHE A 271 18.32 -14.77 4.34
N TYR A 272 17.53 -14.08 3.51
CA TYR A 272 16.40 -13.26 3.99
C TYR A 272 15.09 -14.04 4.10
N ASP A 273 15.07 -15.30 3.64
CA ASP A 273 13.88 -16.15 3.62
C ASP A 273 12.78 -15.58 2.70
N PHE A 274 13.19 -15.06 1.53
CA PHE A 274 12.28 -14.53 0.51
C PHE A 274 11.45 -15.64 -0.16
N ASP A 275 10.27 -15.29 -0.64
CA ASP A 275 9.35 -16.13 -1.40
C ASP A 275 9.73 -16.30 -2.86
N GLY A 276 10.65 -15.49 -3.38
CA GLY A 276 11.05 -15.56 -4.76
C GLY A 276 11.98 -14.44 -5.21
N ILE A 277 12.22 -14.40 -6.51
CA ILE A 277 13.03 -13.40 -7.19
C ILE A 277 12.17 -12.70 -8.23
N ASP A 278 12.26 -11.39 -8.26
CA ASP A 278 11.83 -10.58 -9.39
C ASP A 278 13.08 -10.15 -10.17
N VAL A 279 13.04 -10.25 -11.50
CA VAL A 279 14.15 -9.83 -12.34
C VAL A 279 13.76 -8.58 -13.11
N ASP A 280 14.37 -7.47 -12.72
CA ASP A 280 14.23 -6.15 -13.31
C ASP A 280 15.47 -5.85 -14.19
N ASP A 281 15.66 -6.69 -15.21
CA ASP A 281 16.67 -6.46 -16.24
C ASP A 281 16.09 -5.51 -17.28
N GLU A 282 16.50 -4.25 -17.18
CA GLU A 282 16.06 -3.23 -18.11
C GLU A 282 16.92 -3.16 -19.39
N THR A 283 17.81 -4.10 -19.71
CA THR A 283 18.55 -4.10 -20.98
C THR A 283 17.59 -4.04 -22.17
N GLY A 284 17.94 -3.25 -23.20
CA GLY A 284 17.07 -3.01 -24.35
C GLY A 284 17.86 -3.01 -25.64
N ASN A 285 17.28 -2.47 -26.71
CA ASN A 285 17.95 -2.17 -27.95
C ASN A 285 18.93 -1.02 -27.68
N MET A 286 20.13 -1.40 -27.28
CA MET A 286 21.21 -0.54 -26.86
C MET A 286 22.47 -0.81 -27.69
N VAL A 287 23.49 0.05 -27.57
CA VAL A 287 24.72 -0.07 -28.35
C VAL A 287 25.36 -1.45 -28.15
N ALA A 288 25.42 -1.92 -26.90
CA ALA A 288 26.02 -3.21 -26.54
C ALA A 288 25.26 -4.45 -27.08
N THR A 289 24.01 -4.27 -27.51
CA THR A 289 23.19 -5.31 -28.15
C THR A 289 23.14 -5.18 -29.67
N GLY A 290 23.90 -4.24 -30.24
CA GLY A 290 23.88 -3.91 -31.66
C GLY A 290 22.50 -3.43 -32.14
N GLY A 291 21.70 -2.81 -31.25
CA GLY A 291 20.34 -2.35 -31.56
C GLY A 291 19.30 -3.45 -31.78
N ASN A 292 19.65 -4.72 -31.52
CA ASN A 292 18.71 -5.84 -31.62
C ASN A 292 18.85 -6.74 -30.40
N TRP A 293 18.15 -6.36 -29.33
CA TRP A 293 18.17 -7.06 -28.06
C TRP A 293 17.67 -8.50 -28.19
N LEU A 294 16.56 -8.72 -28.89
CA LEU A 294 15.94 -10.04 -29.00
C LEU A 294 16.91 -11.06 -29.62
N LYS A 295 17.66 -10.67 -30.65
CA LYS A 295 18.63 -11.54 -31.31
C LYS A 295 19.92 -11.73 -30.50
N SER A 296 20.44 -10.65 -29.90
CA SER A 296 21.78 -10.66 -29.30
C SER A 296 21.81 -10.98 -27.80
N HIS A 297 20.77 -10.61 -27.06
CA HIS A 297 20.69 -10.74 -25.61
C HIS A 297 19.51 -11.59 -25.13
N GLY A 298 18.39 -11.67 -25.86
CA GLY A 298 17.26 -12.54 -25.54
C GLY A 298 17.64 -13.98 -25.16
N PRO A 299 18.56 -14.67 -25.88
CA PRO A 299 19.04 -15.99 -25.47
C PRO A 299 19.80 -16.02 -24.13
N THR A 300 20.49 -14.94 -23.77
CA THR A 300 21.16 -14.79 -22.47
C THR A 300 20.13 -14.66 -21.35
N VAL A 301 19.06 -13.90 -21.58
CA VAL A 301 17.93 -13.76 -20.65
C VAL A 301 17.26 -15.09 -20.37
N VAL A 302 16.92 -15.84 -21.43
CA VAL A 302 16.38 -17.19 -21.29
C VAL A 302 17.32 -18.09 -20.49
N SER A 303 18.64 -17.97 -20.71
CA SER A 303 19.63 -18.78 -20.00
C SER A 303 19.69 -18.47 -18.50
N TYR A 304 19.74 -17.19 -18.11
CA TYR A 304 19.80 -16.85 -16.68
C TYR A 304 18.48 -17.06 -15.96
N LEU A 305 17.32 -16.83 -16.60
CA LEU A 305 16.03 -17.13 -15.99
C LEU A 305 15.85 -18.63 -15.79
N THR A 306 16.27 -19.45 -16.76
CA THR A 306 16.27 -20.92 -16.61
C THR A 306 17.18 -21.34 -15.46
N ALA A 307 18.38 -20.79 -15.37
CA ALA A 307 19.31 -21.08 -14.29
C ALA A 307 18.76 -20.67 -12.90
N LEU A 308 18.10 -19.51 -12.81
CA LEU A 308 17.41 -19.09 -11.58
C LEU A 308 16.28 -20.05 -11.23
N ARG A 309 15.46 -20.43 -12.22
CA ARG A 309 14.35 -21.37 -12.01
C ARG A 309 14.82 -22.73 -11.51
N GLU A 310 15.83 -23.31 -12.13
CA GLU A 310 16.47 -24.54 -11.65
C GLU A 310 17.05 -24.39 -10.25
N GLY A 311 17.72 -23.26 -9.97
CA GLY A 311 18.30 -22.98 -8.66
C GLY A 311 17.25 -22.86 -7.56
N LEU A 312 16.14 -22.18 -7.85
CA LEU A 312 15.00 -22.00 -6.96
C LEU A 312 14.29 -23.34 -6.72
N ASP A 313 14.03 -24.12 -7.76
CA ASP A 313 13.40 -25.45 -7.65
C ASP A 313 14.30 -26.41 -6.85
N THR A 314 15.63 -26.36 -7.04
CA THR A 314 16.59 -27.16 -6.27
C THR A 314 16.67 -26.72 -4.80
N ALA A 315 16.53 -25.42 -4.53
CA ALA A 315 16.60 -24.86 -3.18
C ALA A 315 15.31 -25.08 -2.37
N GLN A 316 14.22 -25.53 -3.01
CA GLN A 316 12.93 -25.73 -2.36
C GLN A 316 13.04 -26.75 -1.23
N ARG A 317 12.62 -26.35 -0.02
CA ARG A 317 12.58 -27.23 1.15
C ARG A 317 11.32 -28.11 1.11
N PRO A 318 11.39 -29.37 1.57
CA PRO A 318 10.21 -30.24 1.66
C PRO A 318 9.09 -29.58 2.46
N GLY A 319 7.86 -29.64 1.94
CA GLY A 319 6.68 -29.04 2.57
C GLY A 319 6.52 -27.54 2.32
N GLU A 320 7.50 -26.84 1.75
CA GLU A 320 7.33 -25.42 1.38
C GLU A 320 6.79 -25.25 -0.05
N PRO A 321 6.03 -24.16 -0.33
CA PRO A 321 5.66 -23.78 -1.68
C PRO A 321 6.87 -23.54 -2.57
N ARG A 322 6.67 -23.74 -3.89
CA ARG A 322 7.66 -23.39 -4.90
C ARG A 322 8.00 -21.90 -4.80
N TYR A 323 9.27 -21.56 -4.89
CA TYR A 323 9.70 -20.15 -4.98
C TYR A 323 9.17 -19.49 -6.25
N LEU A 324 8.78 -18.22 -6.13
CA LEU A 324 8.31 -17.43 -7.25
C LEU A 324 9.48 -16.88 -8.08
N LEU A 325 9.27 -16.77 -9.39
CA LEU A 325 10.14 -16.02 -10.29
C LEU A 325 9.28 -15.13 -11.17
N SER A 326 9.53 -13.83 -11.15
CA SER A 326 8.87 -12.86 -12.01
C SER A 326 9.88 -12.10 -12.88
N TRP A 327 9.33 -11.42 -13.89
CA TRP A 327 10.06 -10.65 -14.88
C TRP A 327 9.37 -9.31 -15.08
N ASP A 328 10.14 -8.23 -15.04
CA ASP A 328 9.66 -6.91 -15.40
C ASP A 328 9.89 -6.67 -16.89
N GLU A 329 8.82 -6.31 -17.59
CA GLU A 329 8.83 -6.08 -19.02
C GLU A 329 8.30 -4.71 -19.40
N PHE A 330 8.91 -4.13 -20.42
CA PHE A 330 8.49 -2.85 -20.94
C PHE A 330 7.11 -2.91 -21.62
N PRO A 331 6.36 -1.80 -21.58
CA PRO A 331 4.99 -1.77 -22.10
C PRO A 331 4.93 -1.89 -23.63
N TYR A 332 5.97 -1.45 -24.34
CA TYR A 332 6.09 -1.55 -25.81
C TYR A 332 6.69 -2.87 -26.29
N ALA A 333 7.04 -3.81 -25.39
CA ALA A 333 7.69 -5.06 -25.79
C ALA A 333 6.83 -5.95 -26.71
N TRP A 334 5.52 -5.70 -26.69
CA TRP A 334 4.49 -6.42 -27.42
C TRP A 334 4.14 -5.78 -28.77
N ASP A 335 4.63 -4.57 -29.04
CA ASP A 335 4.30 -3.88 -30.28
C ASP A 335 4.98 -4.55 -31.48
N PRO A 336 4.24 -4.84 -32.57
CA PRO A 336 4.82 -5.47 -33.74
C PRO A 336 6.01 -4.67 -34.30
N PRO A 337 7.06 -5.34 -34.80
CA PRO A 337 8.14 -4.66 -35.51
C PRO A 337 7.61 -3.93 -36.74
N LYS A 338 7.95 -2.64 -36.88
CA LYS A 338 7.56 -1.82 -38.05
C LYS A 338 8.81 -1.19 -38.68
N PRO A 339 9.64 -1.96 -39.40
CA PRO A 339 10.91 -1.45 -39.93
C PRO A 339 10.72 -0.28 -40.91
N ASP A 340 9.59 -0.23 -41.61
CA ASP A 340 9.31 0.78 -42.64
C ASP A 340 8.60 2.04 -42.10
N ASP A 341 8.12 2.03 -40.86
CA ASP A 341 7.42 3.18 -40.26
C ASP A 341 8.43 4.22 -39.78
N ALA A 342 8.47 5.40 -40.40
CA ALA A 342 9.44 6.43 -40.06
C ALA A 342 9.21 7.07 -38.68
N ASN A 343 8.00 6.98 -38.13
CA ASN A 343 7.59 7.65 -36.90
C ASN A 343 7.64 6.73 -35.69
N TYR A 344 7.25 5.45 -35.86
CA TYR A 344 7.24 4.48 -34.77
C TYR A 344 7.60 3.08 -35.25
N LYS A 345 8.82 2.65 -34.92
CA LYS A 345 9.36 1.34 -35.29
C LYS A 345 8.79 0.16 -34.50
N GLY A 346 7.92 0.39 -33.52
CA GLY A 346 7.45 -0.64 -32.58
C GLY A 346 8.55 -1.09 -31.62
N CYS A 347 8.50 -2.36 -31.21
CA CYS A 347 9.44 -2.93 -30.24
C CYS A 347 10.92 -2.95 -30.71
N ILE A 348 11.18 -2.79 -32.01
CA ILE A 348 12.53 -2.73 -32.59
C ILE A 348 13.12 -1.31 -32.63
N ARG A 349 12.48 -0.31 -32.00
CA ARG A 349 13.00 1.05 -31.96
C ARG A 349 14.41 1.08 -31.37
N TYR A 350 15.30 1.76 -32.08
CA TYR A 350 16.70 1.96 -31.72
C TYR A 350 17.21 3.23 -32.39
N THR A 351 17.98 4.04 -31.67
CA THR A 351 18.72 5.17 -32.23
C THR A 351 20.20 4.81 -32.23
N GLU A 352 20.86 4.94 -33.37
CA GLU A 352 22.28 4.60 -33.49
C GLU A 352 23.13 5.42 -32.50
N GLY A 353 23.93 4.73 -31.68
CA GLY A 353 24.80 5.35 -30.69
C GLY A 353 24.13 5.68 -29.35
N GLU A 354 22.85 5.34 -29.17
CA GLU A 354 22.11 5.57 -27.92
C GLU A 354 21.67 4.25 -27.27
N ASP A 355 21.69 4.22 -25.94
CA ASP A 355 21.17 3.08 -25.18
C ASP A 355 19.65 3.21 -25.03
N GLY A 356 18.93 2.55 -25.94
CA GLY A 356 17.48 2.56 -25.99
C GLY A 356 16.82 1.72 -24.89
N TRP A 357 15.57 2.04 -24.62
CA TRP A 357 14.72 1.32 -23.66
C TRP A 357 13.78 0.33 -24.35
N HIS A 358 13.69 0.34 -25.69
CA HIS A 358 12.81 -0.57 -26.43
C HIS A 358 13.42 -1.95 -26.61
N ARG A 359 12.63 -3.02 -26.53
CA ARG A 359 13.00 -4.38 -26.96
C ARG A 359 11.74 -5.12 -27.37
N CYS A 360 11.87 -6.16 -28.18
CA CYS A 360 10.78 -7.09 -28.44
C CYS A 360 10.80 -8.21 -27.41
N PHE A 361 9.62 -8.60 -26.91
CA PHE A 361 9.50 -9.68 -25.94
C PHE A 361 10.07 -10.99 -26.48
N GLU A 362 10.76 -11.75 -25.62
CA GLU A 362 11.28 -13.08 -25.91
C GLU A 362 10.27 -14.15 -25.41
N PRO A 363 9.49 -14.80 -26.30
CA PRO A 363 8.38 -15.66 -25.92
C PRO A 363 8.75 -16.80 -24.96
N ARG A 364 9.99 -17.28 -25.01
CA ARG A 364 10.45 -18.38 -24.14
C ARG A 364 10.41 -18.03 -22.65
N ILE A 365 10.51 -16.74 -22.29
CA ILE A 365 10.42 -16.25 -20.91
C ILE A 365 9.10 -16.69 -20.25
N SER A 366 7.99 -16.64 -21.00
CA SER A 366 6.63 -16.99 -20.54
C SER A 366 6.52 -18.37 -19.89
N SER A 367 7.33 -19.33 -20.37
CA SER A 367 7.34 -20.71 -19.85
C SER A 367 8.18 -20.89 -18.57
N ILE A 368 9.05 -19.94 -18.26
CA ILE A 368 10.03 -20.03 -17.16
C ILE A 368 9.52 -19.34 -15.91
N VAL A 369 8.90 -18.16 -16.08
CA VAL A 369 8.46 -17.29 -14.98
C VAL A 369 7.02 -17.60 -14.56
N ASP A 370 6.70 -17.30 -13.30
CA ASP A 370 5.38 -17.48 -12.72
C ASP A 370 4.43 -16.35 -13.13
N PHE A 371 4.94 -15.11 -13.25
CA PHE A 371 4.20 -13.96 -13.78
C PHE A 371 5.15 -12.92 -14.39
N VAL A 372 4.60 -12.01 -15.21
CA VAL A 372 5.30 -10.89 -15.83
C VAL A 372 4.65 -9.59 -15.37
N ASN A 373 5.43 -8.70 -14.76
CA ASN A 373 5.00 -7.35 -14.47
C ASN A 373 5.22 -6.51 -15.73
N VAL A 374 4.13 -6.10 -16.38
CA VAL A 374 4.23 -5.15 -17.48
C VAL A 374 4.32 -3.76 -16.86
N MET A 375 5.47 -3.10 -16.99
CA MET A 375 5.74 -1.77 -16.47
C MET A 375 4.94 -0.72 -17.25
N PHE A 376 3.62 -0.72 -17.08
CA PHE A 376 2.69 0.09 -17.83
C PHE A 376 2.62 1.52 -17.29
N TYR A 377 3.80 2.13 -17.26
CA TYR A 377 4.14 3.48 -16.84
C TYR A 377 5.45 3.89 -17.54
N ASN A 378 5.90 5.14 -17.35
CA ASN A 378 7.06 5.69 -18.06
C ASN A 378 6.92 5.62 -19.60
N ILE A 379 5.68 5.68 -20.10
CA ILE A 379 5.37 5.63 -21.53
C ILE A 379 5.35 7.04 -22.10
N ASN A 380 6.06 7.22 -23.20
CA ASN A 380 6.02 8.46 -23.97
C ASN A 380 4.80 8.44 -24.92
N GLY A 381 3.96 9.49 -24.87
CA GLY A 381 2.87 9.70 -25.84
C GLY A 381 1.49 10.04 -25.26
N GLY A 382 1.36 10.14 -23.93
CA GLY A 382 0.14 10.62 -23.25
C GLY A 382 -1.06 9.64 -23.34
N ASP A 383 -2.25 10.12 -22.96
CA ASP A 383 -3.48 9.34 -22.76
C ASP A 383 -3.83 8.38 -23.91
N GLY A 384 -3.62 8.81 -25.16
CA GLY A 384 -3.91 7.99 -26.33
C GLY A 384 -3.10 6.70 -26.38
N VAL A 385 -1.83 6.75 -25.94
CA VAL A 385 -0.96 5.57 -25.91
C VAL A 385 -1.33 4.67 -24.75
N TYR A 386 -1.62 5.22 -23.57
CA TYR A 386 -2.11 4.41 -22.44
C TYR A 386 -3.40 3.67 -22.82
N ARG A 387 -4.33 4.37 -23.48
CA ARG A 387 -5.55 3.74 -23.97
C ARG A 387 -5.28 2.64 -24.98
N ALA A 388 -4.39 2.86 -25.96
CA ALA A 388 -4.02 1.85 -26.94
C ALA A 388 -3.37 0.61 -26.29
N VAL A 389 -2.63 0.79 -25.18
CA VAL A 389 -2.04 -0.35 -24.49
C VAL A 389 -3.11 -1.21 -23.80
N ILE A 390 -4.10 -0.60 -23.17
CA ILE A 390 -5.18 -1.34 -22.50
C ILE A 390 -6.17 -1.94 -23.50
N ASP A 391 -6.57 -1.18 -24.52
CA ASP A 391 -7.63 -1.58 -25.45
C ASP A 391 -7.12 -2.59 -26.49
N ASP A 392 -5.82 -2.61 -26.78
CA ASP A 392 -5.21 -3.48 -27.81
C ASP A 392 -3.98 -4.25 -27.34
N THR A 393 -2.97 -3.57 -26.78
CA THR A 393 -1.66 -4.20 -26.57
C THR A 393 -1.70 -5.32 -25.54
N LEU A 394 -2.25 -5.09 -24.35
CA LEU A 394 -2.39 -6.14 -23.33
C LEU A 394 -3.37 -7.26 -23.78
N PRO A 395 -4.61 -6.97 -24.22
CA PRO A 395 -5.61 -8.01 -24.46
C PRO A 395 -5.36 -8.82 -25.74
N ASN A 396 -4.70 -8.24 -26.75
CA ASN A 396 -4.50 -8.87 -28.05
C ASN A 396 -3.04 -9.26 -28.30
N LYS A 397 -2.08 -8.37 -28.03
CA LYS A 397 -0.66 -8.61 -28.38
C LYS A 397 0.09 -9.36 -27.29
N ALA A 398 0.03 -8.89 -26.05
CA ALA A 398 0.67 -9.57 -24.92
C ALA A 398 0.01 -10.92 -24.65
N ALA A 399 -1.33 -10.94 -24.61
CA ALA A 399 -2.10 -12.18 -24.39
C ALA A 399 -1.94 -13.23 -25.50
N ALA A 400 -1.43 -12.88 -26.67
CA ALA A 400 -1.10 -13.84 -27.73
C ALA A 400 0.19 -14.63 -27.45
N VAL A 401 1.03 -14.15 -26.52
CA VAL A 401 2.35 -14.73 -26.22
C VAL A 401 2.47 -15.18 -24.76
N ILE A 402 1.73 -14.52 -23.86
CA ILE A 402 1.68 -14.84 -22.43
C ILE A 402 0.22 -15.11 -22.01
N PRO A 403 -0.04 -16.18 -21.23
CA PRO A 403 -1.34 -16.38 -20.61
C PRO A 403 -1.79 -15.16 -19.78
N ARG A 404 -3.06 -14.78 -19.88
CA ARG A 404 -3.59 -13.59 -19.18
C ARG A 404 -3.44 -13.67 -17.66
N ASP A 405 -3.53 -14.88 -17.10
CA ASP A 405 -3.33 -15.21 -15.69
C ASP A 405 -1.86 -15.17 -15.25
N LYS A 406 -0.94 -14.77 -16.13
CA LYS A 406 0.46 -14.42 -15.80
C LYS A 406 0.76 -12.93 -15.95
N ILE A 407 -0.18 -12.12 -16.46
CA ILE A 407 0.06 -10.69 -16.68
C ILE A 407 -0.29 -9.91 -15.40
N VAL A 408 0.67 -9.14 -14.89
CA VAL A 408 0.46 -8.18 -13.80
C VAL A 408 0.63 -6.78 -14.39
N VAL A 409 -0.39 -5.94 -14.27
CA VAL A 409 -0.41 -4.61 -14.90
C VAL A 409 0.20 -3.59 -13.94
N GLY A 410 1.39 -3.09 -14.27
CA GLY A 410 2.12 -2.11 -13.46
C GLY A 410 1.55 -0.69 -13.56
N ALA A 411 1.75 0.09 -12.51
CA ALA A 411 1.53 1.53 -12.47
C ALA A 411 2.67 2.18 -11.68
N CYS A 412 2.88 3.47 -11.87
CA CYS A 412 3.74 4.25 -10.99
C CYS A 412 2.95 5.36 -10.27
N CYS A 413 3.51 5.93 -9.22
CA CYS A 413 2.94 7.09 -8.54
C CYS A 413 4.00 8.16 -8.23
N GLY A 414 3.53 9.40 -8.12
CA GLY A 414 4.31 10.52 -7.61
C GLY A 414 5.66 10.70 -8.28
N MET A 415 6.66 10.96 -7.45
CA MET A 415 8.07 11.07 -7.84
C MET A 415 8.68 9.76 -8.32
N GLY A 416 7.99 8.63 -8.20
CA GLY A 416 8.41 7.34 -8.76
C GLY A 416 8.20 7.26 -10.27
N CYS A 417 7.32 8.10 -10.82
CA CYS A 417 7.10 8.21 -12.26
C CYS A 417 8.16 9.09 -12.93
N VAL A 418 8.76 8.61 -14.02
CA VAL A 418 9.67 9.39 -14.87
C VAL A 418 8.88 10.21 -15.90
N THR A 419 7.74 9.70 -16.36
CA THR A 419 6.84 10.43 -17.26
C THR A 419 5.46 10.60 -16.64
N ASP A 420 4.81 11.72 -16.99
CA ASP A 420 3.44 12.01 -16.56
C ASP A 420 2.50 10.87 -16.93
N GLN A 421 1.68 10.48 -15.97
CA GLN A 421 0.65 9.47 -16.12
C GLN A 421 -0.72 10.15 -16.30
N PRO A 422 -1.62 9.59 -17.12
CA PRO A 422 -3.00 10.04 -17.15
C PRO A 422 -3.63 9.97 -15.74
N PRO A 423 -4.43 10.96 -15.32
CA PRO A 423 -5.07 10.92 -14.00
C PRO A 423 -5.92 9.66 -13.80
N GLY A 424 -5.68 8.92 -12.71
CA GLY A 424 -6.41 7.71 -12.38
C GLY A 424 -5.98 6.45 -13.14
N GLN A 425 -4.89 6.52 -13.91
CA GLN A 425 -4.36 5.38 -14.66
C GLN A 425 -4.04 4.19 -13.74
N GLU A 426 -3.50 4.43 -12.55
CA GLU A 426 -3.21 3.42 -11.55
C GLU A 426 -4.45 2.67 -11.08
N VAL A 427 -5.56 3.38 -10.87
CA VAL A 427 -6.86 2.79 -10.49
C VAL A 427 -7.41 1.94 -11.63
N PHE A 428 -7.30 2.41 -12.87
CA PHE A 428 -7.73 1.68 -14.05
C PHE A 428 -6.89 0.41 -14.28
N ASN A 429 -5.58 0.50 -14.11
CA ASN A 429 -4.66 -0.65 -14.17
C ASN A 429 -5.00 -1.67 -13.08
N ALA A 430 -5.27 -1.20 -11.86
CA ALA A 430 -5.64 -2.06 -10.75
C ALA A 430 -6.97 -2.79 -10.99
N GLY A 431 -8.00 -2.08 -11.46
CA GLY A 431 -9.30 -2.67 -11.79
C GLY A 431 -9.21 -3.69 -12.93
N ASN A 432 -8.54 -3.34 -14.04
CA ASN A 432 -8.36 -4.25 -15.17
C ASN A 432 -7.47 -5.45 -14.83
N GLY A 433 -6.40 -5.22 -14.06
CA GLY A 433 -5.54 -6.27 -13.54
C GLY A 433 -6.35 -7.32 -12.78
N SER A 434 -7.30 -6.88 -11.96
CA SER A 434 -8.17 -7.74 -11.15
C SER A 434 -9.26 -8.45 -11.96
N ALA A 435 -9.80 -7.79 -12.99
CA ALA A 435 -10.93 -8.28 -13.77
C ALA A 435 -10.51 -9.23 -14.90
N TYR A 436 -9.34 -8.98 -15.53
CA TYR A 436 -8.96 -9.62 -16.79
C TYR A 436 -7.60 -10.31 -16.78
N TYR A 437 -6.76 -10.05 -15.77
CA TYR A 437 -5.39 -10.53 -15.71
C TYR A 437 -5.07 -11.12 -14.32
N LYS A 438 -3.78 -11.33 -14.02
CA LYS A 438 -3.35 -11.87 -12.72
C LYS A 438 -3.40 -10.83 -11.60
N GLY A 439 -3.32 -9.55 -11.94
CA GLY A 439 -3.44 -8.46 -10.99
C GLY A 439 -2.66 -7.21 -11.38
N THR A 440 -2.14 -6.48 -10.40
CA THR A 440 -1.47 -5.18 -10.58
C THR A 440 -0.19 -5.07 -9.77
N MET A 441 0.67 -4.13 -10.17
CA MET A 441 1.91 -3.78 -9.48
C MET A 441 2.04 -2.26 -9.34
N LEU A 442 2.62 -1.78 -8.23
CA LEU A 442 2.90 -0.35 -8.00
C LEU A 442 4.41 -0.08 -7.82
N TRP A 443 4.93 0.83 -8.64
CA TRP A 443 6.23 1.48 -8.54
C TRP A 443 6.10 2.94 -8.01
N SER A 444 6.32 3.22 -6.74
CA SER A 444 6.64 2.29 -5.65
C SER A 444 5.79 2.62 -4.43
N ALA A 445 5.52 1.62 -3.60
CA ALA A 445 4.89 1.87 -2.30
C ALA A 445 5.79 2.69 -1.38
N THR A 446 7.10 2.73 -1.61
CA THR A 446 7.99 3.63 -0.86
C THR A 446 7.62 5.09 -1.07
N ILE A 447 7.45 5.52 -2.33
CA ILE A 447 7.04 6.91 -2.59
C ILE A 447 5.62 7.16 -2.09
N ASP A 448 4.70 6.25 -2.39
CA ASP A 448 3.29 6.40 -2.02
C ASP A 448 3.08 6.53 -0.51
N ILE A 449 3.68 5.63 0.28
CA ILE A 449 3.49 5.59 1.74
C ILE A 449 4.22 6.76 2.41
N LEU A 450 5.46 7.05 2.01
CA LEU A 450 6.28 8.04 2.71
C LEU A 450 5.93 9.48 2.36
N PHE A 451 5.43 9.74 1.15
CA PHE A 451 5.25 11.10 0.65
C PHE A 451 3.82 11.40 0.17
N GLU A 452 3.00 10.38 -0.09
CA GLU A 452 1.65 10.56 -0.65
C GLU A 452 0.55 9.97 0.23
N ASN A 453 0.87 9.66 1.49
CA ASN A 453 -0.07 9.13 2.48
C ASN A 453 -0.83 7.89 1.98
N SER A 454 -0.13 7.02 1.26
CA SER A 454 -0.63 5.72 0.79
C SER A 454 -1.82 5.84 -0.17
N SER A 455 -1.93 6.96 -0.87
CA SER A 455 -3.04 7.30 -1.76
C SER A 455 -3.23 6.27 -2.88
N SER A 456 -2.16 5.92 -3.58
CA SER A 456 -2.20 5.01 -4.72
C SER A 456 -2.44 3.58 -4.26
N THR A 457 -1.73 3.10 -3.24
CA THR A 457 -1.91 1.76 -2.67
C THR A 457 -3.34 1.55 -2.20
N ASN A 458 -3.94 2.54 -1.52
CA ASN A 458 -5.33 2.45 -1.06
C ASN A 458 -6.33 2.41 -2.23
N ARG A 459 -6.20 3.34 -3.18
CA ARG A 459 -7.14 3.47 -4.30
C ARG A 459 -7.06 2.25 -5.24
N MET A 460 -5.85 1.79 -5.56
CA MET A 460 -5.63 0.58 -6.36
C MET A 460 -6.17 -0.67 -5.64
N GLY A 461 -5.88 -0.78 -4.33
CA GLY A 461 -6.36 -1.88 -3.50
C GLY A 461 -7.88 -2.03 -3.52
N ARG A 462 -8.60 -0.92 -3.35
CA ARG A 462 -10.07 -0.87 -3.44
C ARG A 462 -10.57 -1.19 -4.84
N ALA A 463 -9.99 -0.57 -5.87
CA ALA A 463 -10.44 -0.70 -7.25
C ALA A 463 -10.36 -2.14 -7.77
N GLY A 464 -9.30 -2.86 -7.39
CA GLY A 464 -9.15 -4.27 -7.76
C GLY A 464 -9.67 -5.26 -6.72
N ASN A 465 -10.22 -4.81 -5.59
CA ASN A 465 -10.63 -5.67 -4.47
C ASN A 465 -9.50 -6.67 -4.10
N TYR A 466 -8.29 -6.13 -3.93
CA TYR A 466 -7.11 -6.91 -3.57
C TYR A 466 -7.02 -7.11 -2.05
N GLY A 467 -6.11 -7.97 -1.62
CA GLY A 467 -5.80 -8.23 -0.22
C GLY A 467 -5.74 -9.71 0.08
N VAL A 468 -5.06 -10.03 1.18
CA VAL A 468 -5.03 -11.39 1.71
C VAL A 468 -6.11 -11.50 2.78
N LYS A 469 -6.95 -12.53 2.69
CA LYS A 469 -7.87 -12.84 3.79
C LYS A 469 -7.03 -13.23 5.01
N MET A 470 -7.21 -12.51 6.12
CA MET A 470 -6.49 -12.81 7.35
C MET A 470 -6.74 -14.28 7.74
N PRO A 471 -5.69 -15.05 8.05
CA PRO A 471 -5.79 -16.50 8.14
C PRO A 471 -6.10 -17.02 9.56
N PHE A 472 -6.43 -16.17 10.55
CA PHE A 472 -6.43 -16.61 11.94
C PHE A 472 -7.52 -17.65 12.20
N ARG A 473 -7.18 -18.66 12.99
CA ARG A 473 -8.15 -19.71 13.29
C ARG A 473 -9.16 -19.17 14.31
N MET A 474 -10.40 -19.67 14.23
CA MET A 474 -11.39 -19.43 15.28
C MET A 474 -10.80 -19.84 16.64
N PRO A 475 -11.10 -19.10 17.73
CA PRO A 475 -10.59 -19.44 19.05
C PRO A 475 -10.93 -20.88 19.44
N PRO A 476 -10.07 -21.57 20.21
CA PRO A 476 -10.40 -22.88 20.73
C PRO A 476 -11.68 -22.79 21.59
N SER A 477 -12.63 -23.68 21.31
CA SER A 477 -13.95 -23.76 21.95
C SER A 477 -13.89 -24.11 23.42
#